data_AF-A0A2W4BDK7-F1
#
_entry.id   AF-A0A2W4BDK7-F1
#
_cell.length_a   1.000
_cell.length_b   1.000
_cell.length_c   1.000
_cell.angle_alpha   90.00
_cell.angle_beta   90.00
_cell.angle_gamma   90.00
#
_symmetry.space_group_name_H-M   'P 1'
#
loop_
_entity.id
_entity.type
_entity.pdbx_description
1 polymer ?
#
loop_
_entity_poly.entity_id
_entity_poly.type
_entity_poly.pdbx_seq_one_letter_code
_entity_poly.pdbx_strand_id
1 'polypeptide(L)' 'MVLPKDFALAVVASSSPDLSVQEKFELYIEAFEFIQTKSAKEKPAQTKNDPIKTVRDLKKMGL' A
#
# COMPACT_ATOMS: atom_id res chain seq x y z
N MET A 1 5.95 -7.07 6.03
CA MET A 1 5.22 -6.41 4.92
C MET A 1 4.98 -7.47 3.87
N VAL A 2 3.73 -7.76 3.50
CA VAL A 2 3.42 -8.79 2.49
C VAL A 2 3.60 -8.15 1.11
N LEU A 3 4.34 -8.79 0.21
CA LEU A 3 4.46 -8.29 -1.16
C LEU A 3 3.13 -8.48 -1.89
N PRO A 4 2.62 -7.47 -2.62
CA PRO A 4 1.35 -7.58 -3.33
C PRO A 4 1.24 -8.79 -4.25
N LYS A 5 2.36 -9.17 -4.89
CA LYS A 5 2.47 -10.34 -5.74
C LYS A 5 2.24 -11.65 -4.98
N ASP A 6 2.86 -11.80 -3.80
CA ASP A 6 2.75 -13.02 -3.00
C ASP A 6 1.35 -13.20 -2.44
N PHE A 7 0.70 -12.09 -2.05
CA PHE A 7 -0.70 -12.09 -1.65
C PHE A 7 -1.61 -12.52 -2.79
N ALA A 8 -1.46 -11.92 -3.98
CA ALA A 8 -2.27 -12.26 -5.14
C ALA A 8 -2.10 -13.72 -5.57
N LEU A 9 -0.87 -14.24 -5.54
CA LEU A 9 -0.60 -15.65 -5.80
C LEU A 9 -1.26 -16.57 -4.76
N ALA A 10 -1.22 -16.23 -3.47
CA ALA A 10 -1.87 -17.00 -2.42
C ALA A 10 -3.40 -17.04 -2.60
N VAL A 11 -4.01 -15.91 -2.98
CA VAL A 11 -5.45 -15.83 -3.26
C VAL A 11 -5.82 -16.76 -4.41
N VAL A 12 -5.09 -16.71 -5.53
CA VAL A 12 -5.31 -17.62 -6.66
C VAL A 12 -5.10 -19.08 -6.27
N ALA A 13 -4.04 -19.38 -5.51
CA ALA A 13 -3.74 -20.75 -5.08
C ALA A 13 -4.80 -21.32 -4.12
N SER A 14 -5.45 -20.48 -3.31
CA SER A 14 -6.54 -20.86 -2.41
C SER A 14 -7.93 -20.90 -3.08
N SER A 15 -8.03 -20.45 -4.32
CA SER A 15 -9.29 -20.35 -5.05
C SER A 15 -9.80 -21.72 -5.53
N SER A 16 -11.07 -21.79 -5.96
CA SER A 16 -11.66 -23.03 -6.46
C SER A 16 -10.87 -23.57 -7.66
N PRO A 17 -10.60 -24.89 -7.74
CA PRO A 17 -9.96 -25.49 -8.90
C PRO A 17 -10.79 -25.32 -10.18
N ASP A 18 -12.11 -25.17 -10.05
CA ASP A 18 -13.09 -25.06 -11.14
C ASP A 18 -12.99 -23.75 -11.92
N LEU A 19 -12.28 -22.75 -11.38
CA LEU A 19 -12.04 -21.49 -12.08
C LEU A 19 -11.17 -21.74 -13.31
N SER A 20 -11.61 -21.18 -14.43
CA SER A 20 -10.84 -21.09 -15.66
C SER A 20 -9.54 -20.30 -15.46
N VAL A 21 -8.63 -20.44 -16.42
CA VAL A 21 -7.38 -19.66 -16.42
C VAL A 21 -7.65 -18.16 -16.45
N GLN A 22 -8.69 -17.74 -17.18
CA GLN A 22 -9.07 -16.32 -17.26
C GLN A 22 -9.57 -15.80 -15.92
N GLU A 23 -10.48 -16.51 -15.25
CA GLU A 23 -11.00 -16.11 -13.94
C GLU A 23 -9.89 -16.08 -12.88
N LYS A 24 -8.94 -17.02 -12.92
CA LYS A 24 -7.75 -17.00 -12.05
C LYS A 24 -6.87 -15.76 -12.31
N PHE A 25 -6.81 -15.28 -13.55
CA PHE A 25 -6.06 -14.07 -13.89
C PHE A 25 -6.77 -12.80 -13.43
N GLU A 26 -8.09 -12.73 -13.58
CA GLU A 26 -8.92 -11.64 -13.05
C GLU A 26 -8.79 -11.57 -11.52
N LEU A 27 -8.90 -12.71 -10.84
CA LEU A 27 -8.72 -12.81 -9.39
C LEU A 27 -7.32 -12.37 -8.92
N TYR A 28 -6.28 -12.68 -9.69
CA TYR A 28 -4.92 -12.19 -9.42
C TYR A 28 -4.85 -10.65 -9.46
N ILE A 29 -5.43 -10.04 -10.50
CA ILE A 29 -5.41 -8.58 -10.68
C ILE A 29 -6.15 -7.91 -9.52
N GLU A 30 -7.34 -8.39 -9.19
CA GLU A 30 -8.15 -7.84 -8.09
C GLU A 30 -7.43 -7.94 -6.74
N ALA A 31 -6.85 -9.10 -6.42
CA ALA A 31 -6.11 -9.31 -5.18
C ALA A 31 -4.86 -8.41 -5.10
N PHE A 32 -4.15 -8.25 -6.21
CA PHE A 32 -2.96 -7.40 -6.31
C PHE A 32 -3.30 -5.92 -6.10
N GLU A 33 -4.38 -5.43 -6.72
CA GLU A 33 -4.86 -4.06 -6.55
C GLU A 33 -5.38 -3.80 -5.12
N PHE A 34 -6.11 -4.76 -4.55
CA PHE A 34 -6.63 -4.67 -3.19
C PHE A 34 -5.51 -4.43 -2.17
N ILE A 35 -4.44 -5.23 -2.22
CA ILE A 35 -3.36 -5.10 -1.24
C ILE A 35 -2.44 -3.92 -1.53
N GLN A 36 -2.29 -3.50 -2.80
CA GLN A 36 -1.60 -2.26 -3.14
C GLN A 36 -2.30 -1.03 -2.56
N THR A 37 -3.63 -0.94 -2.73
CA THR A 37 -4.40 0.19 -2.19
C THR A 37 -4.43 0.20 -0.66
N LYS A 38 -4.49 -0.98 -0.02
CA LYS A 38 -4.33 -1.12 1.45
C LYS A 38 -2.93 -0.70 1.91
N SER A 39 -1.89 -1.18 1.26
CA SER A 39 -0.50 -0.82 1.58
C SER A 39 -0.20 0.66 1.36
N ALA A 40 -0.86 1.30 0.38
CA ALA A 40 -0.76 2.74 0.14
C ALA A 40 -1.44 3.56 1.24
N LYS A 41 -2.57 3.08 1.80
CA LYS A 41 -3.29 3.71 2.92
C LYS A 41 -2.59 3.50 4.27
N GLU A 42 -1.84 2.41 4.41
CA GLU A 42 -1.08 2.09 5.62
C GLU A 42 0.33 2.71 5.66
N LYS A 43 0.72 3.49 4.63
CA LYS A 43 1.83 4.42 4.83
C LYS A 43 1.35 5.37 5.95
N PRO A 44 1.93 5.32 7.16
CA PRO A 44 1.66 6.38 8.12
C PRO A 44 1.94 7.68 7.39
N ALA A 45 1.12 8.70 7.63
CA ALA A 45 1.49 10.06 7.30
C ALA A 45 2.96 10.20 7.70
N GLN A 46 3.86 10.17 6.70
CA GLN A 46 5.18 10.69 6.90
C GLN A 46 4.87 12.10 7.30
N THR A 47 4.95 12.34 8.61
CA THR A 47 5.09 13.64 9.18
C THR A 47 6.28 14.17 8.43
N LYS A 48 6.00 14.89 7.34
CA LYS A 48 6.90 15.86 6.77
C LYS A 48 7.10 16.81 7.94
N ASN A 49 8.09 16.50 8.77
CA ASN A 49 8.83 17.52 9.47
C ASN A 49 9.42 18.35 8.33
N ASP A 50 8.60 19.26 7.80
CA ASP A 50 9.03 20.35 6.95
C ASP A 50 10.09 21.09 7.76
N PRO A 51 11.39 20.99 7.42
CA PRO A 51 12.42 21.72 8.16
C PRO A 51 12.22 23.24 8.05
N ILE A 52 11.33 23.69 7.16
CA ILE A 52 11.00 25.09 6.91
C ILE A 52 10.08 25.68 8.01
N LYS A 53 9.21 24.88 8.65
CA LYS A 53 8.35 25.40 9.73
C LYS A 53 9.15 25.70 10.99
N THR A 54 10.07 24.81 11.37
CA THR A 54 10.92 24.98 12.57
C THR A 54 11.73 26.27 12.54
N VAL A 55 12.24 26.71 11.39
CA VAL A 55 13.04 27.95 11.30
C VAL A 55 12.19 29.21 11.45
N ARG A 56 10.94 29.22 10.95
CA ARG A 56 10.04 30.37 11.13
C ARG A 56 9.59 30.52 12.58
N ASP A 57 9.41 29.42 13.28
CA ASP A 57 9.01 29.45 14.69
C ASP A 57 10.18 29.87 15.59
N LEU A 58 11.42 29.44 15.31
CA LEU A 58 12.61 29.98 15.99
C LEU A 58 12.79 31.49 15.77
N LYS A 59 12.61 31.97 14.54
CA LYS A 59 12.75 33.41 14.22
C LYS A 59 11.69 34.28 14.91
N LYS A 60 10.51 33.74 15.20
CA LYS A 60 9.46 34.45 15.95
C LYS A 60 9.68 34.43 17.46
N MET A 61 10.52 33.53 17.98
CA MET A 61 10.87 33.45 19.40
C MET A 61 12.08 34.31 19.79
N GLY A 62 12.65 35.09 18.86
CA GLY A 62 13.65 36.12 19.18
C GLY A 62 15.01 35.58 19.63
N LEU A 63 15.43 34.44 19.08
CA LEU A 63 16.84 34.00 19.07
C LEU A 63 17.59 34.59 17.88
#